data_AF-A0A8J6M257-F1
#
_entry.id   AF-A0A8J6M257-F1
#
_cell.length_a   1.000
_cell.length_b   1.000
_cell.length_c   1.000
_cell.angle_alpha   90.00
_cell.angle_beta   90.00
_cell.angle_gamma   90.00
#
_symmetry.space_group_name_H-M   'P 1'
#
loop_
_entity.id
_entity.type
_entity.pdbx_description
1 polymer ?
#
loop_
_entity_poly.entity_id
_entity_poly.type
_entity_poly.pdbx_seq_one_letter_code
_entity_poly.pdbx_strand_id
1 'polypeptide(L)'
;MEFTEYIKIKQRMVKYNLKMRACMEDCGECAFHPQNNGLKCHCSDIELIDPERAENIVKQWAKEHPAKTYAQDFLSKFPKAPKDNYGTPAACRKTIYGGSCIDNADCEDCWNEPMEEDPAHD
;
A
#
# COMPACT_ATOMS: atom_id res chain seq x y z
N MET A 1 -15.57 -2.78 -3.52
CA MET A 1 -14.14 -2.89 -3.89
C MET A 1 -13.92 -4.33 -4.30
N GLU A 2 -12.94 -4.65 -5.14
CA GLU A 2 -12.63 -6.05 -5.40
C GLU A 2 -12.05 -6.67 -4.11
N PHE A 3 -12.36 -7.95 -3.81
CA PHE A 3 -11.98 -8.59 -2.55
C PHE A 3 -10.46 -8.65 -2.37
N THR A 4 -9.69 -9.00 -3.39
CA THR A 4 -8.23 -9.04 -3.30
C THR A 4 -7.62 -7.66 -3.11
N GLU A 5 -8.18 -6.62 -3.74
CA GLU A 5 -7.77 -5.23 -3.50
C GLU A 5 -8.01 -4.83 -2.03
N TYR A 6 -9.20 -5.13 -1.50
CA TYR A 6 -9.54 -4.91 -0.10
C TYR A 6 -8.54 -5.60 0.85
N ILE A 7 -8.23 -6.87 0.60
CA ILE A 7 -7.29 -7.63 1.43
C ILE A 7 -5.89 -7.02 1.39
N LYS A 8 -5.38 -6.62 0.22
CA LYS A 8 -4.06 -5.98 0.09
C LYS A 8 -3.99 -4.68 0.89
N ILE A 9 -5.01 -3.82 0.77
CA ILE A 9 -5.06 -2.56 1.51
C ILE A 9 -5.19 -2.84 3.02
N LYS A 10 -6.04 -3.79 3.43
CA LYS A 10 -6.19 -4.15 4.83
C LYS A 10 -4.88 -4.68 5.43
N GLN A 11 -4.14 -5.51 4.69
CA GLN A 11 -2.83 -6.01 5.14
C GLN A 11 -1.86 -4.87 5.44
N ARG A 12 -1.83 -3.82 4.62
CA ARG A 12 -1.06 -2.59 4.86
C ARG A 12 -1.52 -1.86 6.10
N MET A 13 -2.83 -1.62 6.16
CA MET A 13 -3.47 -0.89 7.24
C MET A 13 -3.22 -1.51 8.62
N VAL A 14 -3.16 -2.84 8.70
CA VAL A 14 -2.93 -3.56 9.96
C VAL A 14 -1.48 -4.04 10.14
N LYS A 15 -0.57 -3.61 9.25
CA LYS A 15 0.83 -4.07 9.17
C LYS A 15 0.94 -5.59 9.33
N TYR A 16 0.11 -6.32 8.59
CA TYR A 16 -0.04 -7.76 8.78
C TYR A 16 1.27 -8.49 8.48
N ASN A 17 1.84 -9.15 9.49
CA ASN A 17 3.01 -9.99 9.31
C ASN A 17 2.57 -11.39 8.87
N LEU A 18 2.89 -11.76 7.63
CA LEU A 18 2.48 -13.05 7.04
C LEU A 18 3.21 -14.25 7.65
N LYS A 19 4.46 -14.08 8.12
CA LYS A 19 5.23 -15.14 8.79
C LYS A 19 4.64 -15.46 10.16
N MET A 20 4.34 -14.42 10.94
CA MET A 20 3.78 -14.54 12.30
C MET A 20 2.25 -14.71 12.29
N ARG A 21 1.60 -14.45 11.17
CA ARG A 21 0.13 -14.40 11.02
C ARG A 21 -0.53 -13.44 12.01
N ALA A 22 0.09 -12.28 12.22
CA ALA A 22 -0.28 -11.35 13.27
C ALA A 22 -0.49 -9.92 12.71
N CYS A 23 -1.44 -9.20 13.31
CA CYS A 23 -1.56 -7.76 13.18
C CYS A 23 -0.42 -7.09 13.95
N MET A 24 0.32 -6.19 13.31
CA MET A 24 1.42 -5.44 13.94
C MET A 24 1.12 -3.94 14.06
N GLU A 25 -0.09 -3.51 13.70
CA GLU A 25 -0.52 -2.12 13.86
C GLU A 25 -0.76 -1.77 15.32
N ASP A 26 -0.53 -0.51 15.68
CA ASP A 26 -0.92 0.00 17.00
C ASP A 26 -2.45 0.04 17.10
N CYS A 27 -3.00 -0.71 18.04
CA CYS A 27 -4.43 -0.74 18.29
C CYS A 27 -5.01 0.65 18.59
N GLY A 28 -4.27 1.55 19.26
CA GLY A 28 -4.76 2.88 19.62
C GLY A 28 -5.14 3.73 18.40
N GLU A 29 -4.34 3.61 17.34
CA GLU A 29 -4.49 4.40 16.10
C GLU A 29 -5.22 3.63 14.99
N CYS A 30 -5.39 2.30 15.14
CA CYS A 30 -6.00 1.48 14.11
C CYS A 30 -7.46 1.89 13.86
N ALA A 31 -7.83 2.10 12.60
CA ALA A 31 -9.20 2.45 12.22
C ALA A 31 -10.22 1.33 12.51
N PHE A 32 -9.75 0.08 12.67
CA PHE A 32 -10.60 -1.07 13.03
C PHE A 32 -10.76 -1.24 14.54
N HIS A 33 -10.04 -0.48 15.36
CA HIS A 33 -10.16 -0.51 16.81
C HIS A 33 -11.61 -0.21 17.25
N PRO A 34 -12.14 -0.84 18.32
CA PRO A 34 -13.53 -0.66 18.74
C PRO A 34 -13.94 0.80 18.95
N GLN A 35 -13.01 1.62 19.41
CA GLN A 35 -13.23 3.04 19.66
C GLN A 35 -13.30 3.86 18.36
N ASN A 36 -12.68 3.37 17.29
CA ASN A 36 -12.49 4.11 16.04
C ASN A 36 -13.42 3.60 14.92
N ASN A 37 -13.86 2.34 14.98
CA ASN A 37 -14.63 1.71 13.90
C ASN A 37 -16.12 2.13 13.84
N GLY A 38 -16.57 2.98 14.77
CA GLY A 38 -17.93 3.51 14.82
C GLY A 38 -19.03 2.48 15.14
N LEU A 39 -18.69 1.20 15.33
CA LEU A 39 -19.60 0.11 15.72
C LEU A 39 -19.35 -0.35 17.17
N LYS A 40 -18.18 -0.02 17.74
CA LYS A 40 -17.77 -0.49 19.07
C LYS A 40 -17.67 -2.01 19.16
N CYS A 41 -17.47 -2.69 18.03
CA CYS A 41 -17.21 -4.13 17.96
C CYS A 41 -15.71 -4.41 17.94
N HIS A 42 -15.32 -5.67 18.19
CA HIS A 42 -13.92 -6.09 18.10
C HIS A 42 -13.43 -5.98 16.64
N CYS A 43 -12.15 -5.67 16.45
CA CYS A 43 -11.57 -5.40 15.13
C CYS A 43 -11.69 -6.58 14.14
N SER A 44 -11.79 -7.82 14.65
CA SER A 44 -12.01 -9.03 13.84
C SER A 44 -13.44 -9.19 13.35
N ASP A 45 -14.41 -8.50 13.96
CA ASP A 45 -15.82 -8.79 13.76
C ASP A 45 -16.48 -7.81 12.80
N ILE A 46 -15.82 -6.68 12.52
CA ILE A 46 -16.37 -5.58 11.71
C ILE A 46 -16.86 -6.05 10.34
N GLU A 47 -16.11 -6.92 9.68
CA GLU A 47 -16.46 -7.44 8.35
C GLU A 47 -17.68 -8.36 8.37
N LEU A 48 -17.89 -9.08 9.48
CA LEU A 48 -19.03 -9.96 9.67
C LEU A 48 -20.29 -9.19 10.08
N ILE A 49 -20.11 -8.09 10.82
CA ILE A 49 -21.20 -7.26 11.33
C ILE A 49 -21.69 -6.29 10.24
N ASP A 50 -20.76 -5.60 9.59
CA ASP A 50 -21.05 -4.54 8.61
C ASP A 50 -19.92 -4.47 7.55
N PRO A 51 -20.00 -5.30 6.50
CA PRO A 51 -18.99 -5.34 5.45
C PRO A 51 -18.91 -4.02 4.66
N GLU A 52 -20.01 -3.27 4.53
CA GLU A 52 -20.01 -1.98 3.84
C GLU A 52 -19.19 -0.95 4.61
N ARG A 53 -19.34 -0.91 5.94
CA ARG A 53 -18.52 -0.05 6.79
C ARG A 53 -17.05 -0.47 6.80
N ALA A 54 -16.75 -1.77 6.87
CA ALA A 54 -15.38 -2.27 6.77
C ALA A 54 -14.73 -1.82 5.45
N GLU A 55 -15.42 -1.96 4.32
CA GLU A 55 -14.95 -1.49 3.02
C GLU A 55 -14.71 0.03 3.01
N ASN A 56 -15.62 0.82 3.57
CA ASN A 56 -15.48 2.28 3.63
C ASN A 56 -14.28 2.73 4.45
N ILE A 57 -14.00 2.07 5.59
CA ILE A 57 -12.81 2.35 6.39
C ILE A 57 -11.54 2.05 5.59
N VAL A 58 -11.48 0.88 4.94
CA VAL A 58 -10.32 0.49 4.13
C VAL A 58 -10.11 1.44 2.94
N LYS A 59 -11.18 1.87 2.26
CA LYS A 59 -11.12 2.88 1.20
C LYS A 59 -10.59 4.23 1.69
N GLN A 60 -11.09 4.70 2.82
CA GLN A 60 -10.66 5.98 3.39
C GLN A 60 -9.19 5.92 3.79
N TRP A 61 -8.79 4.82 4.46
CA TRP A 61 -7.40 4.60 4.82
C TRP A 61 -6.48 4.59 3.60
N ALA A 62 -6.86 3.89 2.52
CA ALA A 62 -6.09 3.84 1.27
C ALA A 62 -5.89 5.21 0.62
N LYS A 63 -6.91 6.08 0.68
CA LYS A 63 -6.85 7.44 0.15
C LYS A 63 -5.87 8.31 0.92
N GLU A 64 -5.80 8.13 2.24
CA GLU A 64 -4.87 8.83 3.12
C GLU A 64 -3.46 8.25 3.08
N HIS A 65 -3.35 6.95 2.77
CA HIS A 65 -2.11 6.17 2.75
C HIS A 65 -1.91 5.54 1.36
N PRO A 66 -1.63 6.35 0.32
CA PRO A 66 -1.40 5.83 -1.03
C PRO A 66 -0.26 4.80 -1.04
N ALA A 67 -0.36 3.81 -1.91
CA ALA A 67 0.70 2.82 -2.08
C ALA A 67 2.02 3.50 -2.48
N LYS A 68 3.13 3.05 -1.89
CA LYS A 68 4.45 3.58 -2.23
C LYS A 68 4.76 3.23 -3.68
N THR A 69 5.16 4.21 -4.49
CA THR A 69 5.55 3.95 -5.89
C THR A 69 7.02 3.56 -5.99
N TYR A 70 7.40 2.92 -7.10
CA TYR A 70 8.81 2.59 -7.34
C TYR A 70 9.70 3.84 -7.36
N ALA A 71 9.21 4.98 -7.88
CA ALA A 71 9.94 6.24 -7.84
C ALA A 71 10.18 6.72 -6.41
N GLN A 72 9.16 6.68 -5.56
CA GLN A 72 9.28 7.08 -4.15
C GLN A 72 10.29 6.21 -3.41
N ASP A 73 10.30 4.90 -3.65
CA ASP A 73 11.28 4.01 -3.06
C ASP A 73 12.70 4.30 -3.54
N PHE A 74 12.90 4.36 -4.85
CA PHE A 74 14.21 4.61 -5.42
C PHE A 74 14.79 5.95 -4.96
N LEU A 75 14.02 7.03 -5.04
CA LEU A 75 14.48 8.37 -4.66
C LEU A 75 14.69 8.52 -3.15
N SER A 76 13.99 7.73 -2.32
CA SER A 76 14.26 7.68 -0.87
C SER A 76 15.64 7.07 -0.57
N LYS A 77 16.08 6.08 -1.35
CA LYS A 77 17.39 5.42 -1.22
C LYS A 77 18.50 6.22 -1.91
N PHE A 78 18.18 6.86 -3.03
CA PHE A 78 19.12 7.60 -3.87
C PHE A 78 18.63 9.04 -4.13
N PRO A 79 18.63 9.91 -3.12
CA PRO A 79 18.02 11.25 -3.22
C PRO A 79 18.73 12.18 -4.21
N LYS A 80 19.98 11.86 -4.57
CA LYS A 80 20.79 12.61 -5.54
C LYS A 80 20.75 12.03 -6.96
N ALA A 81 19.96 10.98 -7.21
CA ALA A 81 19.85 10.41 -8.55
C ALA A 81 19.32 11.46 -9.55
N PRO A 82 19.83 11.48 -10.79
CA PRO A 82 19.30 12.34 -11.84
C PRO A 82 17.82 12.06 -12.09
N LYS A 83 17.04 13.12 -12.24
CA LYS A 83 15.61 13.06 -12.54
C LYS A 83 15.35 13.57 -13.94
N ASP A 84 14.30 13.05 -14.56
CA ASP A 84 13.74 13.59 -15.80
C ASP A 84 12.90 14.86 -15.54
N ASN A 85 12.26 15.36 -16.60
CA ASN A 85 11.40 16.54 -16.53
C ASN A 85 10.11 16.33 -15.70
N TYR A 86 9.76 15.08 -15.39
CA TYR A 86 8.59 14.70 -14.61
C TYR A 86 8.94 14.39 -13.15
N GLY A 87 10.22 14.51 -12.77
CA GLY A 87 10.71 14.24 -11.42
C GLY A 87 10.92 12.76 -11.11
N THR A 88 10.79 11.87 -12.09
CA THR A 88 11.10 10.44 -11.95
C THR A 88 12.57 10.18 -12.26
N PRO A 89 13.16 9.06 -11.81
CA PRO A 89 14.54 8.73 -12.14
C PRO A 89 14.77 8.67 -13.65
N ALA A 90 15.88 9.25 -14.12
CA ALA A 90 16.19 9.34 -15.56
C ALA A 90 16.41 7.97 -16.24
N ALA A 91 16.71 6.92 -15.46
CA ALA A 91 16.75 5.55 -15.95
C ALA A 91 15.35 4.92 -15.86
N CYS A 92 15.00 4.02 -16.78
CA CYS A 92 13.71 3.35 -16.73
C CYS A 92 13.59 2.39 -15.54
N ARG A 93 12.42 2.34 -14.88
CA ARG A 93 12.18 1.40 -13.77
C ARG A 93 12.55 -0.04 -14.13
N LYS A 94 12.23 -0.48 -15.36
CA LYS A 94 12.50 -1.84 -15.86
C LYS A 94 13.98 -2.24 -15.77
N THR A 95 14.92 -1.31 -15.97
CA THR A 95 16.34 -1.64 -15.91
C THR A 95 16.86 -1.78 -14.48
N ILE A 96 16.13 -1.22 -13.49
CA ILE A 96 16.52 -1.20 -12.08
C ILE A 96 15.76 -2.25 -11.26
N TYR A 97 14.43 -2.26 -11.35
CA TYR A 97 13.54 -3.16 -10.60
C TYR A 97 12.93 -4.28 -11.47
N GLY A 98 13.10 -4.26 -12.79
CA GLY A 98 12.47 -5.23 -13.68
C GLY A 98 10.97 -5.01 -13.93
N GLY A 99 10.28 -6.08 -14.34
CA GLY A 99 8.84 -6.11 -14.62
C GLY A 99 8.46 -5.86 -16.08
N SER A 100 7.15 -5.90 -16.35
CA SER A 100 6.57 -5.86 -17.70
C SER A 100 6.25 -4.45 -18.23
N CYS A 101 6.87 -3.42 -17.64
CA CYS A 101 6.80 -2.05 -18.17
C CYS A 101 6.99 -2.09 -19.69
N ILE A 102 6.01 -1.55 -20.42
CA ILE A 102 5.94 -1.63 -21.88
C ILE A 102 7.17 -0.90 -22.43
N ASP A 103 7.91 -1.53 -23.33
CA ASP A 103 9.16 -0.99 -23.92
C ASP A 103 8.97 0.33 -24.70
N ASN A 104 7.72 0.77 -24.87
CA ASN A 104 7.29 2.00 -25.56
C ASN A 104 6.36 2.89 -24.69
N ALA A 105 6.15 2.56 -23.41
CA ALA A 105 5.54 3.52 -22.49
C ALA A 105 6.62 4.49 -22.02
N ASP A 106 6.27 5.77 -21.89
CA ASP A 106 7.19 6.73 -21.27
C ASP A 106 7.60 6.18 -19.91
N CYS A 107 8.90 6.01 -19.69
CA CYS A 107 9.43 5.32 -18.49
C CYS A 107 8.97 5.96 -17.17
N GLU A 108 8.47 7.20 -17.24
CA GLU A 108 7.77 7.91 -16.18
C GLU A 108 6.55 7.15 -15.63
N ASP A 109 5.72 6.54 -16.49
CA ASP A 109 4.50 5.85 -16.08
C ASP A 109 4.84 4.62 -15.24
N CYS A 110 5.87 3.88 -15.66
CA CYS A 110 6.33 2.69 -14.96
C CYS A 110 6.92 3.02 -13.57
N TRP A 111 7.43 4.23 -13.37
CA TRP A 111 7.91 4.71 -12.08
C TRP A 111 6.78 5.06 -11.11
N ASN A 112 5.62 5.46 -11.64
CA ASN A 112 4.42 5.78 -10.88
C ASN A 112 3.58 4.56 -10.53
N GLU A 113 3.90 3.39 -11.07
CA GLU A 113 3.28 2.13 -10.64
C GLU A 113 3.49 1.92 -9.13
N PRO A 114 2.45 1.47 -8.40
CA PRO A 114 2.59 1.09 -7.01
C PRO A 114 3.57 -0.08 -6.91
N MET A 115 4.45 -0.03 -5.93
CA MET A 115 5.32 -1.16 -5.63
C MET A 115 4.49 -2.37 -5.22
N GLU A 116 4.92 -3.53 -5.69
CA GLU A 116 4.51 -4.77 -5.05
C GLU A 116 5.15 -4.79 -3.67
N GLU A 117 4.31 -4.76 -2.64
CA GLU A 117 4.79 -4.85 -1.28
C GLU A 117 5.25 -6.29 -1.03
N ASP A 118 6.54 -6.45 -0.77
CA ASP A 118 7.10 -7.75 -0.42
C ASP A 118 6.47 -8.18 0.92
N PRO A 119 5.73 -9.29 0.97
CA PRO A 119 5.13 -9.82 2.20
C PRO A 119 6.13 -10.17 3.31
N ALA A 120 7.44 -10.08 3.03
CA ALA A 120 8.51 -10.35 3.96
C ALA A 120 9.42 -9.13 4.16
N HIS A 121 9.07 -8.24 5.09
CA HIS A 121 10.09 -7.52 5.84
C HIS A 121 10.11 -8.04 7.27
N ASP A 122 11.31 -8.50 7.65
CA ASP A 122 11.68 -9.12 8.92
C ASP A 122 11.38 -8.23 10.14
#